data_AF-A0A9E2RAJ0-F1
#
_entry.id   AF-A0A9E2RAJ0-F1
#
_cell.length_a   1.000
_cell.length_b   1.000
_cell.length_c   1.000
_cell.angle_alpha   90.00
_cell.angle_beta   90.00
_cell.angle_gamma   90.00
#
_symmetry.space_group_name_H-M   'P 1'
#
loop_
_entity.id
_entity.type
_entity.pdbx_description
1 polymer ?
#
loop_
_entity_poly.entity_id
_entity_poly.type
_entity_poly.pdbx_seq_one_letter_code
_entity_poly.pdbx_strand_id
1 'polypeptide(L)' 'MADRHVQLDKEAIARLESDRAPGESLSDTVKRVVKPSFDVDAWLRKLKENPASPAMIRALEEQVNGRLKCSRKRR' A
#
# COMPACT_ATOMS: atom_id res chain seq x y z
N MET A 1 9.07 -11.88 -25.22
CA MET A 1 8.37 -11.78 -23.92
C MET A 1 8.70 -13.06 -23.16
N ALA A 2 9.21 -12.97 -21.93
CA ALA A 2 9.48 -14.18 -21.16
C ALA A 2 8.18 -14.66 -20.51
N ASP A 3 7.67 -15.81 -20.95
CA ASP A 3 6.49 -16.42 -20.35
C ASP A 3 6.84 -16.91 -18.94
N ARG A 4 6.35 -16.20 -17.93
CA ARG A 4 6.50 -16.60 -16.53
C ARG A 4 5.21 -17.28 -16.11
N HIS A 5 5.31 -18.58 -15.85
CA HIS A 5 4.22 -19.36 -15.30
C HIS A 5 4.26 -19.31 -13.78
N VAL A 6 3.14 -18.95 -13.16
CA VAL A 6 2.95 -18.97 -11.71
C VAL A 6 1.86 -19.96 -11.39
N GLN A 7 2.12 -20.88 -10.46
CA GLN A 7 1.12 -21.80 -9.95
C GLN A 7 0.36 -21.10 -8.81
N LEU A 8 -0.96 -20.98 -8.96
CA LEU A 8 -1.86 -20.42 -7.96
C LEU A 8 -2.78 -21.53 -7.45
N ASP A 9 -3.10 -21.48 -6.17
CA ASP A 9 -4.14 -22.33 -5.62
C ASP A 9 -5.54 -21.86 -6.07
N LYS A 10 -6.54 -22.72 -5.85
CA LYS A 10 -7.92 -22.44 -6.29
C LYS A 10 -8.53 -21.22 -5.57
N GLU A 11 -8.12 -20.97 -4.34
CA GLU A 11 -8.66 -19.88 -3.53
C GLU A 11 -8.13 -18.52 -4.02
N ALA A 12 -6.84 -18.43 -4.32
CA ALA A 12 -6.19 -17.27 -4.89
C ALA A 12 -6.78 -16.92 -6.26
N ILE A 13 -7.08 -17.93 -7.10
CA ILE A 13 -7.78 -17.72 -8.38
C ILE A 13 -9.16 -17.11 -8.13
N ALA A 14 -9.95 -17.66 -7.22
CA ALA A 14 -11.28 -17.15 -6.91
C ALA A 14 -11.26 -15.69 -6.41
N ARG A 15 -10.27 -15.32 -5.56
CA ARG A 15 -10.08 -13.94 -5.10
C ARG A 15 -9.71 -12.98 -6.24
N LEU A 16 -8.85 -13.42 -7.16
CA LEU A 16 -8.51 -12.60 -8.33
C LEU A 16 -9.70 -12.43 -9.26
N GLU A 17 -10.52 -13.46 -9.44
CA GLU A 17 -11.75 -13.37 -10.23
C GLU A 17 -12.79 -12.44 -9.60
N SER A 18 -12.93 -12.44 -8.27
CA SER A 18 -13.85 -11.50 -7.59
C SER A 18 -13.42 -10.04 -7.74
N ASP A 19 -12.11 -9.79 -7.81
CA ASP A 19 -11.56 -8.44 -7.97
C ASP A 19 -11.44 -8.00 -9.43
N ARG A 20 -11.75 -8.87 -10.39
CA ARG A 20 -11.60 -8.63 -11.83
C ARG A 20 -12.60 -7.60 -12.33
N ALA A 21 -12.11 -6.56 -13.02
CA ALA A 21 -12.98 -5.58 -13.64
C ALA A 21 -13.63 -6.14 -14.93
N PRO A 22 -14.81 -5.65 -15.33
CA PRO A 22 -15.47 -6.08 -16.56
C PRO A 22 -14.56 -5.88 -17.78
N GLY A 23 -14.30 -6.95 -18.54
CA GLY A 23 -13.44 -6.92 -19.73
C GLY A 23 -11.92 -6.95 -19.45
N GLU A 24 -11.50 -6.95 -18.18
CA GLU A 24 -10.07 -7.05 -17.81
C GLU A 24 -9.57 -8.49 -18.03
N SER A 25 -8.30 -8.70 -18.39
CA SER A 25 -7.70 -10.05 -18.41
C SER A 25 -7.21 -10.45 -17.01
N LEU A 26 -7.15 -11.75 -16.70
CA LEU A 26 -6.63 -12.22 -15.41
C LEU A 26 -5.18 -11.73 -15.17
N SER A 27 -4.38 -11.62 -16.23
CA SER A 27 -3.01 -11.11 -16.15
C SER A 27 -2.97 -9.63 -15.74
N ASP A 28 -3.90 -8.82 -16.23
CA ASP A 28 -3.98 -7.39 -15.90
C ASP A 28 -4.52 -7.20 -14.47
N THR A 29 -5.50 -8.03 -14.06
CA THR A 29 -5.96 -8.08 -12.67
C THR A 29 -4.81 -8.41 -11.72
N VAL A 30 -3.99 -9.42 -12.04
CA VAL A 30 -2.81 -9.77 -11.23
C VAL A 30 -1.84 -8.60 -11.14
N LYS A 31 -1.52 -7.91 -12.24
CA LYS A 31 -0.60 -6.75 -12.20
C LYS A 31 -1.15 -5.57 -11.41
N ARG A 32 -2.48 -5.40 -11.38
CA ARG A 32 -3.12 -4.33 -10.61
C ARG A 32 -3.13 -4.64 -9.11
N VAL A 33 -3.44 -5.88 -8.76
CA VAL A 33 -3.54 -6.36 -7.38
C VAL A 33 -2.15 -6.55 -6.78
N VAL A 34 -1.25 -7.24 -7.50
CA VAL A 34 0.13 -7.49 -7.07
C VAL A 34 0.98 -6.28 -7.43
N LYS A 35 1.25 -5.44 -6.42
CA LYS A 35 2.19 -4.33 -6.57
C LYS A 35 3.60 -4.85 -6.87
N PRO A 36 4.41 -4.08 -7.62
CA PRO A 36 5.81 -4.43 -7.83
C PRO A 36 6.53 -4.57 -6.50
N SER A 37 7.56 -5.42 -6.46
CA SER A 37 8.43 -5.56 -5.30
C SER A 37 8.99 -4.20 -4.90
N PHE A 38 8.67 -3.77 -3.68
CA PHE A 38 9.11 -2.49 -3.12
C PHE A 38 10.24 -2.76 -2.13
N ASP A 39 11.40 -2.16 -2.37
CA ASP A 39 12.54 -2.24 -1.46
C ASP A 39 12.32 -1.29 -0.28
N VAL A 40 11.72 -1.84 0.78
CA VAL A 40 11.43 -1.11 2.02
C VAL A 40 12.72 -0.59 2.65
N ASP A 41 13.81 -1.37 2.62
CA ASP A 41 15.06 -0.99 3.26
C ASP A 41 15.73 0.18 2.56
N ALA A 42 15.74 0.19 1.22
CA ALA A 42 16.22 1.32 0.44
C ALA A 42 15.36 2.58 0.68
N TRP A 43 14.03 2.42 0.80
CA TRP A 43 13.14 3.53 1.13
C TRP A 43 13.41 4.09 2.54
N LEU A 44 13.60 3.22 3.53
CA LEU A 44 13.94 3.62 4.90
C LEU A 44 15.30 4.33 4.98
N ARG A 45 16.30 3.90 4.19
CA ARG A 45 17.59 4.60 4.10
C ARG A 45 17.41 6.02 3.55
N LYS A 46 16.64 6.19 2.48
CA LYS A 46 16.33 7.52 1.92
C LYS A 46 15.61 8.43 2.91
N LEU A 47 14.71 7.87 3.74
CA LEU A 47 14.04 8.62 4.81
C LEU A 47 15.00 9.06 5.92
N LYS A 48 16.02 8.26 6.23
CA LYS A 48 17.07 8.64 7.19
C LYS A 48 17.99 9.72 6.64
N GLU A 49 18.27 9.70 5.34
CA GLU A 49 19.11 10.70 4.67
C GLU A 49 18.40 12.05 4.48
N ASN A 50 17.08 12.03 4.27
CA ASN A 50 16.24 13.23 4.19
C ASN A 50 15.22 13.22 5.33
N PRO A 51 15.65 13.46 6.59
CA PRO A 51 14.72 13.57 7.69
C PRO A 51 13.75 14.73 7.43
N ALA A 52 12.47 14.50 7.71
CA ALA A 52 11.47 15.56 7.69
C ALA A 52 11.96 16.74 8.54
N SER A 53 11.77 17.96 8.05
CA SER A 53 12.18 19.14 8.81
C SER A 53 11.50 19.15 10.19
N PRO A 54 12.14 19.70 11.23
CA PRO A 54 11.52 19.77 12.57
C PRO A 54 10.13 20.44 12.55
N ALA A 55 9.91 21.39 11.64
CA ALA A 55 8.62 22.03 11.44
C ALA A 55 7.55 21.06 10.90
N MET A 56 7.92 20.17 9.96
CA MET A 56 7.02 19.15 9.43
C MET A 56 6.66 18.10 10.48
N ILE A 57 7.64 17.67 11.28
CA ILE A 57 7.42 16.73 12.39
C ILE A 57 6.41 17.32 13.38
N ARG A 58 6.63 18.57 13.80
CA ARG A 58 5.73 19.27 14.72
C ARG A 58 4.30 19.41 14.18
N ALA A 59 4.16 19.78 12.90
CA ALA A 59 2.84 19.88 12.25
C ALA A 59 2.11 18.53 12.21
N LEU A 60 2.83 17.44 11.95
CA LEU A 60 2.28 16.09 11.96
C LEU A 60 1.86 15.67 13.37
N GLU A 61 2.68 15.95 14.38
CA GLU A 61 2.36 15.69 15.79
C GLU A 61 1.11 16.46 16.25
N GLU A 62 0.99 17.73 15.87
CA GLU A 62 -0.21 18.54 16.14
C GLU A 62 -1.46 17.96 15.48
N GLN A 63 -1.36 17.48 14.22
CA GLN A 63 -2.47 16.87 13.50
C GLN A 63 -2.90 15.53 14.14
N VAL A 64 -1.96 14.67 14.53
CA VAL A 64 -2.25 13.40 15.20
C VAL A 64 -2.88 13.65 16.57
N ASN A 65 -2.33 14.58 17.36
CA ASN A 65 -2.89 14.96 18.66
C ASN A 65 -4.27 15.61 18.56
N GLY A 66 -4.52 16.41 17.52
CA GLY A 66 -5.83 17.00 17.24
C GLY A 66 -6.90 15.93 16.96
N ARG A 67 -6.55 14.87 16.22
CA ARG A 67 -7.46 13.75 15.94
C ARG A 67 -7.81 12.96 17.21
N LEU A 68 -6.85 12.75 18.12
CA LEU A 68 -7.10 12.07 19.40
C LEU A 68 -8.04 12.88 20.33
N LYS A 69 -7.99 14.22 20.27
CA LYS A 69 -8.85 15.08 21.10
C LYS A 69 -10.31 15.07 20.67
N CYS A 70 -10.59 14.94 19.36
CA CYS A 70 -11.97 14.91 18.85
C CYS A 70 -12.71 13.61 19.19
N SER A 71 -12.04 12.46 19.35
CA SER A 71 -12.74 11.20 19.62
C SER A 71 -13.29 11.08 21.05
N ARG A 72 -12.75 11.85 22.01
CA ARG A 72 -13.19 11.84 23.41
C ARG A 72 -14.35 12.78 23.75
N LYS A 73 -14.78 13.64 22.83
CA LYS A 73 -15.90 14.59 23.06
C LYS A 73 -17.29 14.05 22.66
N ARG A 74 -17.38 12.80 22.20
CA ARG A 74 -18.65 12.10 21.97
C ARG A 74 -18.77 10.90 22.91
N ARG A 75 -19.02 11.17 24.18
CA ARG A 75 -19.67 10.23 25.11
C ARG A 75 -20.45 11.02 26.13
#